data_AF-A0AAU7CWC4-F1
#
_entry.id   AF-A0AAU7CWC4-F1
#
_cell.length_a   1.000
_cell.length_b   1.000
_cell.length_c   1.000
_cell.angle_alpha   90.00
_cell.angle_beta   90.00
_cell.angle_gamma   90.00
#
_symmetry.space_group_name_H-M   'P 1'
#
loop_
_entity.id
_entity.type
_entity.pdbx_description
1 polymer ?
#
loop_
_entity_poly.entity_id
_entity_poly.type
_entity_poly.pdbx_seq_one_letter_code
_entity_poly.pdbx_strand_id
1 'polypeptide(L)' 'MRPLHFLSNAFINTFGITQPTPKNATRAAWFIATMLMLVVVLVATVAAVVLHLAFHR' A
#
# COMPACT_ATOMS: atom_id res chain seq x y z
N MET A 1 6.23 7.71 -13.25
CA MET A 1 6.69 6.34 -12.88
C MET A 1 7.76 6.30 -11.79
N ARG A 2 8.61 7.33 -11.62
CA ARG A 2 9.61 7.39 -10.52
C ARG A 2 9.04 7.23 -9.09
N PRO A 3 7.91 7.85 -8.71
CA PRO A 3 7.38 7.73 -7.35
C PRO A 3 6.83 6.33 -7.05
N LEU A 4 6.16 5.70 -8.02
CA LEU A 4 5.59 4.37 -7.88
C LEU A 4 6.69 3.30 -7.72
N HIS A 5 7.76 3.42 -8.51
CA HIS A 5 8.93 2.55 -8.38
C HIS A 5 9.69 2.80 -7.07
N PHE A 6 9.78 4.06 -6.61
CA PHE A 6 10.34 4.37 -5.31
C PHE A 6 9.56 3.71 -4.17
N LEU A 7 8.23 3.86 -4.17
CA LEU A 7 7.34 3.22 -3.18
C LEU A 7 7.47 1.70 -3.20
N SER A 8 7.42 1.11 -4.40
CA SER A 8 7.65 -0.32 -4.64
C SER A 8 8.97 -0.79 -4.06
N ASN A 9 10.07 -0.10 -4.37
CA ASN A 9 11.39 -0.48 -3.89
C ASN A 9 11.53 -0.31 -2.38
N ALA A 10 10.97 0.75 -1.81
CA ALA A 10 10.96 0.95 -0.36
C ALA A 10 10.20 -0.18 0.35
N PHE A 11 9.03 -0.56 -0.16
CA PHE A 11 8.25 -1.70 0.33
C PHE A 11 9.05 -3.01 0.24
N ILE A 12 9.56 -3.34 -0.94
CA ILE A 12 10.34 -4.56 -1.19
C ILE A 12 11.55 -4.63 -0.25
N ASN A 13 12.27 -3.53 -0.07
CA ASN A 13 13.44 -3.47 0.82
C ASN A 13 13.05 -3.58 2.30
N THR A 14 11.92 -3.01 2.71
CA THR A 14 11.43 -3.08 4.10
C THR A 14 11.06 -4.49 4.50
N PHE A 15 10.41 -5.23 3.60
CA PHE A 15 9.93 -6.59 3.85
C PHE A 15 10.92 -7.67 3.39
N GLY A 16 12.07 -7.30 2.83
CA GLY A 16 13.10 -8.24 2.36
C GLY A 16 12.66 -9.15 1.22
N ILE A 17 11.76 -8.67 0.35
CA ILE A 17 11.18 -9.46 -0.75
C ILE A 17 12.13 -9.44 -1.96
N THR A 18 12.12 -10.49 -2.77
CA THR A 18 12.91 -10.55 -4.02
C THR A 18 12.52 -9.43 -4.98
N GLN A 19 13.52 -8.74 -5.54
CA GLN A 19 13.29 -7.67 -6.52
C GLN A 19 12.79 -8.22 -7.86
N PRO A 20 11.76 -7.60 -8.46
CA PRO A 20 11.24 -8.00 -9.75
C PRO A 20 12.22 -7.64 -10.87
N THR A 21 12.25 -8.47 -11.92
CA THR A 21 13.04 -8.18 -13.12
C THR A 21 12.55 -6.90 -13.82
N PRO A 22 13.38 -6.22 -14.64
CA PRO A 22 13.00 -4.95 -15.26
C PRO A 22 11.69 -5.02 -16.08
N LYS A 23 11.43 -6.17 -16.71
CA LYS A 23 10.19 -6.43 -17.46
C LYS A 23 8.94 -6.44 -16.58
N ASN A 24 9.08 -6.85 -15.31
CA ASN A 24 7.98 -7.00 -14.36
C ASN A 24 7.89 -5.87 -13.33
N ALA A 25 8.90 -4.98 -13.27
CA ALA A 25 9.01 -3.93 -12.26
C ALA A 25 7.78 -3.00 -12.23
N THR A 26 7.27 -2.58 -13.40
CA THR A 26 6.10 -1.71 -13.48
C THR A 26 4.83 -2.40 -12.97
N ARG A 27 4.64 -3.69 -13.30
CA ARG A 27 3.47 -4.46 -12.85
C ARG A 27 3.52 -4.70 -11.34
N ALA A 28 4.70 -5.05 -10.82
CA ALA A 28 4.93 -5.21 -9.39
C ALA A 28 4.70 -3.90 -8.63
N ALA A 29 5.18 -2.78 -9.17
CA ALA A 29 5.00 -1.48 -8.54
C ALA A 29 3.52 -1.07 -8.46
N TRP A 30 2.74 -1.32 -9.50
CA TRP A 30 1.29 -1.11 -9.47
C TRP A 30 0.58 -2.04 -8.50
N PHE A 31 0.95 -3.32 -8.47
CA PHE A 31 0.37 -4.27 -7.51
C PHE A 31 0.61 -3.83 -6.06
N ILE A 32 1.86 -3.50 -5.72
CA ILE A 32 2.24 -3.03 -4.38
C ILE A 32 1.50 -1.74 -4.02
N ALA A 33 1.43 -0.78 -4.95
CA ALA A 33 0.75 0.48 -4.71
C ALA A 33 -0.76 0.29 -4.45
N THR A 34 -1.42 -0.54 -5.25
CA THR A 34 -2.85 -0.86 -5.05
C THR A 34 -3.07 -1.59 -3.73
N MET A 35 -2.22 -2.56 -3.39
CA MET A 35 -2.31 -3.29 -2.12
C MET A 35 -2.16 -2.34 -0.93
N LEU A 36 -1.17 -1.44 -0.95
CA LEU A 36 -0.96 -0.44 0.10
C LEU A 36 -2.14 0.52 0.22
N MET A 37 -2.70 0.99 -0.90
CA MET A 37 -3.88 1.84 -0.89
C MET A 37 -5.07 1.13 -0.22
N LEU A 38 -5.31 -0.16 -0.54
CA LEU A 38 -6.39 -0.93 0.07
C LEU A 38 -6.22 -1.06 1.59
N VAL A 39 -5.00 -1.28 2.08
CA VAL A 39 -4.71 -1.33 3.51
C VAL A 39 -5.02 0.01 4.17
N VAL A 40 -4.61 1.12 3.56
CA VAL A 40 -4.89 2.48 4.09
C VAL A 40 -6.40 2.73 4.14
N VAL A 41 -7.14 2.39 3.07
CA VAL A 41 -8.59 2.54 3.02
C VAL A 41 -9.27 1.68 4.09
N LEU A 42 -8.82 0.45 4.29
CA LEU A 42 -9.37 -0.44 5.31
C LEU A 42 -9.17 0.14 6.71
N VAL A 43 -7.95 0.56 7.05
CA VAL A 43 -7.64 1.15 8.36
C VAL A 43 -8.44 2.45 8.57
N ALA A 44 -8.51 3.31 7.57
CA ALA A 44 -9.29 4.54 7.63
C ALA A 44 -10.79 4.26 7.81
N THR A 45 -11.32 3.25 7.13
CA THR A 45 -12.73 2.83 7.26
C THR A 45 -13.01 2.31 8.67
N VAL A 46 -12.17 1.42 9.20
CA VAL A 46 -12.33 0.91 10.57
C VAL A 46 -12.24 2.04 11.58
N ALA A 47 -11.25 2.92 11.45
CA ALA A 47 -11.10 4.09 12.32
C ALA A 47 -12.34 4.99 12.26
N ALA A 48 -12.82 5.31 11.07
CA ALA A 48 -14.02 6.14 10.88
C ALA A 48 -15.26 5.50 11.54
N VAL A 49 -15.47 4.20 11.37
CA VAL A 49 -16.58 3.47 11.99
C VAL A 49 -16.46 3.50 13.52
N VAL A 50 -15.28 3.20 14.07
CA VAL A 50 -15.05 3.21 15.52
C VAL A 50 -15.28 4.60 16.10
N LEU A 51 -14.72 5.64 15.48
CA LEU A 51 -14.91 7.03 15.91
C LEU A 51 -16.38 7.45 15.81
N HIS A 52 -17.06 7.12 14.71
CA HIS A 52 -18.48 7.39 14.55
C HIS A 52 -19.31 6.73 15.67
N LEU A 53 -19.04 5.46 15.99
CA LEU A 53 -19.73 4.76 17.08
C LEU A 53 -19.38 5.30 18.47
N ALA A 54 -18.17 5.81 18.67
CA ALA A 54 -17.73 6.37 19.94
C ALA A 54 -18.29 7.79 20.20
N PHE A 55 -18.39 8.61 19.16
CA PHE A 55 -18.78 10.02 19.27
C PHE A 55 -20.22 10.32 18.82
N HIS A 56 -20.91 9.39 18.16
CA HIS A 56 -22.35 9.50 17.83
C HIS A 56 -23.20 8.47 18.58
N ARG A 57 -22.77 8.10 19.80
CA ARG A 57 -23.65 7.54 20.83
C ARG A 57 -24.41 8.64 21.54
#